data_AF-A0A0B1SS08-F1
#
_entry.id   AF-A0A0B1SS08-F1
#
_cell.length_a   1.000
_cell.length_b   1.000
_cell.length_c   1.000
_cell.angle_alpha   90.00
_cell.angle_beta   90.00
_cell.angle_gamma   90.00
#
_symmetry.space_group_name_H-M   'P 1'
#
loop_
_entity.id
_entity.type
_entity.pdbx_description
1 polymer ?
#
loop_
_entity_poly.entity_id
_entity_poly.type
_entity_poly.pdbx_seq_one_letter_code
_entity_poly.pdbx_strand_id
1 'polypeptide(L)'
;MPQHVADALPAATTNRSWCTIAAARLAATATSQSEDYEAPLEERSLYEIQCRLNEAGASDLVIDIIINEPSREIFVKAIQLAKALLLEGNDKVQQSFYERLKKKDTHEPFFKALSQRIQTAQNRLKSDMMSCSESKPKGASTVLTPVLEHGHVPFPGTFFDPSHIRQPSLSEISNHSHEMTASVPDLSPYQDDEKPSDALPPEVSIIEPILRVLQLLCENHNSLLQNFIRRQSDRANHNLVAETLSFLDTVCSRDYSYSIMATLITQTLATLTEFCQGPCHENQNTMAMQENGLKIIISPVLKDIKPLADDHMELALEIKSQASKLLLAIMESRHDSENAERVLQNMDNTDGGPRQLVGHNIYILAHQLSRHSPELAHCLDPDDERKPSKTRNALSFYKAHTAQIEIVRQDRTLERVVFPIHEICSFLTKETKQTVYYNTERDNQGSKVTEFFDQWPALYQEMKWQRKLQDRPYLSACTQRLRLWGRLAFLFAVLVNTIIALYYPFETADTGLYASNPFMYTSVIVSVIFLYSQWDEKYCVEDQFSPIALGDFSYCFCFQLANKVVHLVAYASNKGLKDKSWAVRLSDGELHYHLAYLTVCCLGLVVHPMLYCLLVSNSGFSMIL
;
A
#
# COMPACT_ATOMS: atom_id res chain seq x y z
N MET A 1 -11.05 25.79 24.37
CA MET A 1 -9.62 25.49 24.13
C MET A 1 -9.34 24.08 24.66
N PRO A 2 -8.51 23.28 23.99
CA PRO A 2 -8.87 22.51 22.78
C PRO A 2 -8.62 20.99 22.97
N GLN A 3 -9.26 20.14 22.16
CA GLN A 3 -8.74 18.84 21.70
C GLN A 3 -9.67 18.24 20.62
N HIS A 4 -9.36 18.54 19.36
CA HIS A 4 -9.79 17.76 18.20
C HIS A 4 -8.50 17.39 17.46
N VAL A 5 -8.12 16.11 17.52
CA VAL A 5 -6.97 15.55 16.79
C VAL A 5 -7.38 14.18 16.23
N ALA A 6 -7.43 14.16 14.89
CA ALA A 6 -7.05 13.09 13.97
C ALA A 6 -7.72 11.71 14.06
N ASP A 7 -8.76 11.54 13.24
CA ASP A 7 -8.97 10.29 12.49
C ASP A 7 -7.97 10.24 11.33
N ALA A 8 -6.96 9.38 11.44
CA ALA A 8 -6.06 9.01 10.34
C ALA A 8 -6.37 7.57 9.91
N LEU A 9 -7.06 7.43 8.78
CA LEU A 9 -7.22 6.15 8.09
C LEU A 9 -5.88 5.71 7.46
N PRO A 10 -5.58 4.39 7.40
CA PRO A 10 -4.38 3.89 6.75
C PRO A 10 -4.51 3.95 5.22
N ALA A 11 -3.65 4.77 4.61
CA ALA A 11 -3.40 4.82 3.18
C ALA A 11 -2.52 3.64 2.75
N ALA A 12 -3.12 2.53 2.30
CA ALA A 12 -2.49 1.53 1.44
C ALA A 12 -3.54 0.51 1.00
N THR A 13 -3.94 0.54 -0.29
CA THR A 13 -4.46 -0.57 -1.14
C THR A 13 -5.39 -0.12 -2.28
N THR A 14 -5.57 1.18 -2.55
CA THR A 14 -6.48 1.68 -3.61
C THR A 14 -5.78 2.02 -4.93
N ASN A 15 -4.97 1.11 -5.48
CA ASN A 15 -4.56 1.17 -6.90
C ASN A 15 -5.01 -0.04 -7.73
N ARG A 16 -5.77 -0.98 -7.14
CA ARG A 16 -6.36 -2.14 -7.85
C ARG A 16 -7.80 -1.94 -8.34
N SER A 17 -8.48 -0.84 -7.96
CA SER A 17 -9.92 -0.65 -8.22
C SER A 17 -10.23 0.17 -9.49
N TRP A 18 -9.33 1.07 -9.90
CA TRP A 18 -9.63 2.01 -11.00
C TRP A 18 -9.51 1.38 -12.40
N CYS A 19 -8.71 0.32 -12.57
CA CYS A 19 -8.64 -0.42 -13.83
C CYS A 19 -9.91 -1.24 -14.08
N THR A 20 -10.52 -1.79 -13.03
CA THR A 20 -11.79 -2.54 -13.12
C THR A 20 -12.96 -1.62 -13.44
N ILE A 21 -12.96 -0.38 -12.91
CA ILE A 21 -13.99 0.63 -13.20
C ILE A 21 -13.84 1.21 -14.61
N ALA A 22 -12.61 1.35 -15.13
CA ALA A 22 -12.37 1.77 -16.51
C ALA A 22 -12.79 0.69 -17.53
N ALA A 23 -12.54 -0.59 -17.22
CA ALA A 23 -13.05 -1.71 -18.01
C ALA A 23 -14.59 -1.78 -17.99
N ALA A 24 -15.22 -1.54 -16.83
CA ALA A 24 -16.66 -1.46 -16.71
C ALA A 24 -17.28 -0.25 -17.45
N ARG A 25 -16.60 0.90 -17.49
CA ARG A 25 -17.04 2.08 -18.25
C ARG A 25 -16.90 1.91 -19.76
N LEU A 26 -15.87 1.21 -20.24
CA LEU A 26 -15.72 0.85 -21.66
C LEU A 26 -16.78 -0.16 -22.11
N ALA A 27 -17.16 -1.10 -21.24
CA ALA A 27 -18.27 -2.03 -21.48
C ALA A 27 -19.64 -1.30 -21.50
N ALA A 28 -19.85 -0.34 -20.59
CA ALA A 28 -21.12 0.38 -20.47
C ALA A 28 -21.43 1.34 -21.64
N THR A 29 -20.41 1.77 -22.41
CA THR A 29 -20.62 2.62 -23.60
C THR A 29 -21.10 1.87 -24.85
N ALA A 30 -21.20 0.53 -24.81
CA ALA A 30 -21.60 -0.29 -25.96
C ALA A 30 -23.07 -0.75 -25.93
N THR A 31 -23.83 -0.50 -24.86
CA THR A 31 -25.21 -0.97 -24.72
C THR A 31 -26.19 0.20 -24.75
N SER A 32 -26.50 0.69 -25.94
CA SER A 32 -27.76 1.39 -26.19
C SER A 32 -28.46 0.75 -27.37
N GLN A 33 -29.64 0.18 -27.08
CA GLN A 33 -30.67 -0.31 -28.02
C GLN A 33 -30.51 -1.75 -28.54
N SER A 34 -31.08 -2.71 -27.81
CA SER A 34 -32.06 -3.70 -28.31
C SER A 34 -32.35 -4.70 -27.18
N GLU A 35 -33.61 -4.78 -26.77
CA GLU A 35 -34.09 -5.83 -25.84
C GLU A 35 -34.26 -7.13 -26.65
N ASP A 36 -33.22 -7.94 -26.72
CA ASP A 36 -33.33 -9.34 -27.17
C ASP A 36 -32.41 -10.23 -26.33
N TYR A 37 -33.05 -11.15 -25.58
CA TYR A 37 -32.49 -12.30 -24.85
C TYR A 37 -30.95 -12.42 -24.80
N GLU A 38 -30.32 -11.78 -23.81
CA GLU A 38 -28.91 -12.07 -23.47
C GLU A 38 -28.84 -13.44 -22.77
N ALA A 39 -28.29 -14.43 -23.47
CA ALA A 39 -27.72 -15.61 -22.84
C ALA A 39 -26.66 -15.17 -21.82
N PRO A 40 -26.49 -15.87 -20.67
CA PRO A 40 -25.48 -15.50 -19.69
C PRO A 40 -24.10 -15.52 -20.35
N LEU A 41 -23.50 -14.34 -20.53
CA LEU A 41 -22.13 -14.19 -20.99
C LEU A 41 -21.25 -15.01 -20.05
N GLU A 42 -20.65 -16.09 -20.54
CA GLU A 42 -19.58 -16.77 -19.83
C GLU A 42 -18.52 -15.72 -19.46
N GLU A 43 -18.33 -15.45 -18.17
CA GLU A 43 -17.24 -14.62 -17.69
C GLU A 43 -15.92 -15.28 -18.08
N ARG A 44 -15.39 -14.95 -19.26
CA ARG A 44 -14.10 -15.44 -19.72
C ARG A 44 -13.00 -14.70 -18.99
N SER A 45 -12.00 -15.45 -18.55
CA SER A 45 -10.82 -14.87 -17.93
C SER A 45 -10.11 -13.93 -18.92
N LEU A 46 -9.59 -12.80 -18.42
CA LEU A 46 -8.78 -11.85 -19.21
C LEU A 46 -7.65 -12.57 -19.96
N TYR A 47 -6.97 -13.49 -19.27
CA TYR A 47 -5.88 -14.30 -19.83
C TYR A 47 -6.31 -15.07 -21.08
N GLU A 48 -7.49 -15.70 -21.06
CA GLU A 48 -7.99 -16.47 -22.21
C GLU A 48 -8.32 -15.58 -23.40
N ILE A 49 -8.91 -14.40 -23.17
CA ILE A 49 -9.22 -13.43 -24.23
C ILE A 49 -7.93 -12.95 -24.90
N GLN A 50 -6.92 -12.58 -24.11
CA GLN A 50 -5.61 -12.17 -24.61
C GLN A 50 -4.96 -13.27 -25.45
N CYS A 51 -5.01 -14.53 -24.98
CA CYS A 51 -4.45 -15.67 -25.71
C CYS A 51 -5.14 -15.87 -27.07
N ARG A 52 -6.48 -15.83 -27.12
CA ARG A 52 -7.22 -16.03 -28.37
C ARG A 52 -6.94 -14.92 -29.39
N LEU A 53 -6.85 -13.67 -28.95
CA LEU A 53 -6.49 -12.55 -29.83
C LEU A 53 -5.06 -12.70 -30.35
N ASN A 54 -4.14 -13.12 -29.50
CA ASN A 54 -2.76 -13.40 -29.87
C ASN A 54 -2.66 -14.55 -30.89
N GLU A 55 -3.38 -15.65 -30.68
CA GLU A 55 -3.49 -16.77 -31.63
C GLU A 55 -4.11 -16.36 -32.97
N ALA A 56 -5.01 -15.37 -32.98
CA ALA A 56 -5.55 -14.76 -34.19
C ALA A 56 -4.57 -13.81 -34.92
N GLY A 57 -3.36 -13.59 -34.38
CA GLY A 57 -2.32 -12.76 -34.99
C GLY A 57 -2.32 -11.29 -34.55
N ALA A 58 -2.98 -10.93 -33.44
CA ALA A 58 -3.04 -9.55 -32.98
C ALA A 58 -1.65 -8.97 -32.62
N SER A 59 -0.74 -9.78 -32.06
CA SER A 59 0.65 -9.36 -31.77
C SER A 59 1.43 -9.02 -33.04
N ASP A 60 1.27 -9.84 -34.08
CA ASP A 60 1.91 -9.63 -35.39
C ASP A 60 1.39 -8.34 -36.05
N LEU A 61 0.07 -8.13 -36.02
CA LEU A 61 -0.57 -6.92 -36.53
C LEU A 61 -0.05 -5.66 -35.83
N VAL A 62 0.08 -5.70 -34.50
CA VAL A 62 0.62 -4.57 -33.72
C VAL A 62 2.05 -4.24 -34.16
N ILE A 63 2.91 -5.25 -34.31
CA ILE A 63 4.31 -5.07 -34.74
C ILE A 63 4.35 -4.46 -36.14
N ASP A 64 3.56 -4.98 -37.08
CA ASP A 64 3.51 -4.50 -38.46
C ASP A 64 3.00 -3.05 -38.53
N ILE A 65 2.03 -2.65 -37.71
CA ILE A 65 1.55 -1.26 -37.62
C ILE A 65 2.61 -0.33 -37.03
N ILE A 66 3.35 -0.76 -36.00
CA ILE A 66 4.42 0.04 -35.40
C ILE A 66 5.56 0.28 -36.39
N ILE A 67 5.89 -0.73 -37.21
CA ILE A 67 6.94 -0.64 -38.24
C ILE A 67 6.52 0.27 -39.40
N ASN A 68 5.31 0.05 -39.95
CA ASN A 68 4.88 0.73 -41.17
C ASN A 68 4.27 2.11 -40.95
N GLU A 69 3.72 2.35 -39.75
CA GLU A 69 3.09 3.60 -39.34
C GLU A 69 2.17 4.24 -40.40
N PRO A 70 1.00 3.64 -40.68
CA PRO A 70 0.11 4.14 -41.73
C PRO A 70 -0.51 5.51 -41.37
N SER A 71 -0.79 5.76 -40.09
CA SER A 71 -1.21 7.06 -39.57
C SER A 71 -0.93 7.19 -38.07
N ARG A 72 -0.85 8.43 -37.57
CA ARG A 72 -0.69 8.72 -36.13
C ARG A 72 -1.82 8.10 -35.30
N GLU A 73 -3.06 8.18 -35.76
CA GLU A 73 -4.21 7.64 -35.04
C GLU A 73 -4.20 6.12 -34.99
N ILE A 74 -3.87 5.47 -36.12
CA ILE A 74 -3.76 4.00 -36.19
C ILE A 74 -2.61 3.51 -35.30
N PHE A 75 -1.49 4.22 -35.28
CA PHE A 75 -0.38 3.93 -34.38
C PHE A 75 -0.82 4.00 -32.90
N VAL A 76 -1.51 5.06 -32.49
CA VAL A 76 -2.03 5.20 -31.12
C VAL A 76 -2.94 4.03 -30.75
N LYS A 77 -3.83 3.62 -31.67
CA LYS A 77 -4.72 2.46 -31.46
C LYS A 77 -3.96 1.14 -31.39
N ALA A 78 -2.91 0.96 -32.17
CA ALA A 78 -2.06 -0.23 -32.07
C ALA A 78 -1.31 -0.29 -30.74
N ILE A 79 -0.79 0.84 -30.23
CA ILE A 79 -0.19 0.89 -28.89
C ILE A 79 -1.22 0.58 -27.80
N GLN A 80 -2.45 1.10 -27.90
CA GLN A 80 -3.54 0.78 -26.97
C GLN A 80 -3.89 -0.72 -27.00
N LEU A 81 -3.95 -1.33 -28.18
CA LEU A 81 -4.16 -2.76 -28.33
C LEU A 81 -3.01 -3.57 -27.71
N ALA A 82 -1.76 -3.18 -27.96
CA ALA A 82 -0.59 -3.82 -27.37
C ALA A 82 -0.64 -3.79 -25.84
N LYS A 83 -0.99 -2.64 -25.25
CA LYS A 83 -1.17 -2.46 -23.81
C LYS A 83 -2.26 -3.37 -23.25
N ALA A 84 -3.36 -3.56 -23.96
CA ALA A 84 -4.45 -4.46 -23.54
C ALA A 84 -4.06 -5.95 -23.64
N LEU A 85 -3.35 -6.32 -24.72
CA LEU A 85 -2.86 -7.69 -24.93
C LEU A 85 -1.84 -8.12 -23.86
N LEU A 86 -0.99 -7.19 -23.43
CA LEU A 86 0.08 -7.43 -22.46
C LEU A 86 -0.29 -7.09 -21.01
N LEU A 87 -1.53 -6.69 -20.73
CA LEU A 87 -1.97 -6.32 -19.39
C LEU A 87 -1.74 -7.48 -18.40
N GLU A 88 -1.14 -7.18 -17.24
CA GLU A 88 -0.69 -8.15 -16.22
C GLU A 88 0.47 -9.06 -16.64
N GLY A 89 1.18 -8.73 -17.73
CA GLY A 89 2.39 -9.43 -18.16
C GLY A 89 2.11 -10.83 -18.70
N ASN A 90 1.18 -10.95 -19.64
CA ASN A 90 0.79 -12.24 -20.24
C ASN A 90 1.99 -12.91 -20.95
N ASP A 91 2.44 -14.04 -20.41
CA ASP A 91 3.63 -14.79 -20.81
C ASP A 91 3.58 -15.28 -22.26
N LYS A 92 2.42 -15.78 -22.71
CA LYS A 92 2.24 -16.25 -24.10
C LYS A 92 2.32 -15.10 -25.10
N VAL A 93 1.70 -13.96 -24.78
CA VAL A 93 1.73 -12.78 -25.64
C VAL A 93 3.15 -12.23 -25.70
N GLN A 94 3.83 -12.07 -24.55
CA GLN A 94 5.23 -11.67 -24.49
C GLN A 94 6.12 -12.57 -25.36
N GLN A 95 5.93 -13.89 -25.29
CA GLN A 95 6.67 -14.85 -26.10
C GLN A 95 6.40 -14.67 -27.60
N SER A 96 5.15 -14.44 -28.02
CA SER A 96 4.81 -14.16 -29.42
C SER A 96 5.46 -12.87 -29.94
N PHE A 97 5.50 -11.81 -29.13
CA PHE A 97 6.25 -10.59 -29.46
C PHE A 97 7.74 -10.89 -29.65
N TYR A 98 8.36 -11.62 -28.73
CA TYR A 98 9.78 -11.98 -28.80
C TYR A 98 10.10 -12.81 -30.06
N GLU A 99 9.32 -13.86 -30.33
CA GLU A 99 9.52 -14.73 -31.49
C GLU A 99 9.35 -13.97 -32.80
N ARG A 100 8.35 -13.09 -32.89
CA ARG A 100 8.13 -12.26 -34.09
C ARG A 100 9.27 -11.29 -34.32
N LEU A 101 9.73 -10.58 -33.29
CA LEU A 101 10.81 -9.60 -33.43
C LEU A 101 12.17 -10.26 -33.69
N LYS A 102 12.38 -11.49 -33.20
CA LYS A 102 13.59 -12.28 -33.47
C LYS A 102 13.71 -12.70 -34.94
N LYS A 103 12.60 -12.71 -35.71
CA LYS A 103 12.66 -12.96 -37.16
C LYS A 103 13.53 -11.90 -37.85
N LYS A 104 14.18 -12.32 -38.93
CA LYS A 104 15.09 -11.46 -39.69
C LYS A 104 14.37 -10.18 -40.14
N ASP A 105 15.09 -9.06 -40.13
CA ASP A 105 14.64 -7.75 -40.65
C ASP A 105 13.39 -7.16 -39.96
N THR A 106 12.97 -7.69 -38.80
CA THR A 106 11.79 -7.20 -38.05
C THR A 106 12.16 -6.32 -36.85
N HIS A 107 13.17 -6.70 -36.06
CA HIS A 107 13.55 -5.95 -34.86
C HIS A 107 14.09 -4.55 -35.18
N GLU A 108 15.02 -4.40 -36.12
CA GLU A 108 15.65 -3.11 -36.40
C GLU A 108 14.63 -1.99 -36.71
N PRO A 109 13.70 -2.14 -37.68
CA PRO A 109 12.72 -1.10 -37.95
C PRO A 109 11.75 -0.86 -36.77
N PHE A 110 11.38 -1.91 -36.04
CA PHE A 110 10.52 -1.79 -34.87
C PHE A 110 11.17 -0.94 -33.76
N PHE A 111 12.38 -1.28 -33.34
CA PHE A 111 13.09 -0.55 -32.29
C PHE A 111 13.50 0.85 -32.74
N LYS A 112 13.84 1.02 -34.02
CA LYS A 112 14.09 2.34 -34.60
C LYS A 112 12.85 3.24 -34.52
N ALA A 113 11.67 2.74 -34.86
CA ALA A 113 10.42 3.50 -34.81
C ALA A 113 10.08 3.97 -33.37
N LEU A 114 10.34 3.14 -32.36
CA LEU A 114 10.15 3.53 -30.96
C LEU A 114 11.22 4.51 -30.48
N SER A 115 12.49 4.25 -30.78
CA SER A 115 13.61 5.11 -30.41
C SER A 115 13.48 6.52 -31.01
N GLN A 116 13.10 6.62 -32.29
CA GLN A 116 12.88 7.91 -32.95
C GLN A 116 11.75 8.71 -32.31
N ARG A 117 10.69 8.08 -31.80
CA ARG A 117 9.62 8.80 -31.10
C ARG A 117 10.08 9.35 -29.77
N ILE A 118 10.82 8.56 -28.99
CA ILE A 118 11.40 9.02 -27.72
C ILE A 118 12.34 10.21 -27.99
N GLN A 119 13.22 10.10 -28.98
CA GLN A 119 14.11 11.20 -29.38
C GLN A 119 13.36 12.43 -29.90
N THR A 120 12.28 12.24 -30.67
CA THR A 120 11.43 13.34 -31.15
C THR A 120 10.79 14.08 -29.97
N ALA A 121 10.26 13.33 -28.99
CA ALA A 121 9.70 13.90 -27.78
C ALA A 121 10.78 14.64 -26.96
N GLN A 122 11.97 14.06 -26.79
CA GLN A 122 13.10 14.75 -26.13
C GLN A 122 13.45 16.06 -26.84
N ASN A 123 13.57 16.05 -28.15
CA ASN A 123 13.93 17.24 -28.93
C ASN A 123 12.85 18.32 -28.84
N ARG A 124 11.56 17.94 -28.88
CA ARG A 124 10.45 18.86 -28.65
C ARG A 124 10.52 19.48 -27.26
N LEU A 125 10.78 18.66 -26.23
CA LEU A 125 10.92 19.12 -24.86
C LEU A 125 12.11 20.07 -24.68
N LYS A 126 13.23 19.79 -25.34
CA LYS A 126 14.44 20.65 -25.35
C LYS A 126 14.22 21.94 -26.13
N SER A 127 13.50 21.91 -27.25
CA SER A 127 13.21 23.12 -28.04
C SER A 127 12.33 24.11 -27.28
N ASP A 128 11.33 23.61 -26.56
CA ASP A 128 10.45 24.46 -25.72
C ASP A 128 11.25 25.17 -24.61
N MET A 129 12.29 24.51 -24.08
CA MET A 129 13.18 25.10 -23.07
C MET A 129 13.91 26.33 -23.61
N MET A 130 14.35 26.29 -24.87
CA MET A 130 15.07 27.39 -25.50
C MET A 130 14.14 28.58 -25.76
N SER A 131 12.90 28.33 -26.22
CA SER A 131 11.91 29.40 -26.47
C SER A 131 11.42 30.09 -25.20
N CYS A 132 11.33 29.39 -24.06
CA CYS A 132 10.95 30.00 -22.78
C CYS A 132 12.10 30.79 -22.12
N SER A 133 13.34 30.64 -22.58
CA SER A 133 14.50 31.39 -22.03
C SER A 133 14.65 32.79 -22.62
N GLU A 134 14.08 33.03 -23.81
CA GLU A 134 14.19 34.31 -24.53
C GLU A 134 13.12 35.35 -24.11
N SER A 135 12.09 34.96 -23.37
CA SER A 135 10.98 35.84 -22.97
C SER A 135 11.16 36.58 -21.63
N LYS A 136 12.39 36.70 -21.11
CA LYS A 136 12.70 37.60 -19.97
C LYS A 136 13.27 38.93 -20.47
N PRO A 137 12.52 40.05 -20.45
CA PRO A 137 13.09 41.36 -20.72
C PRO A 137 14.01 41.78 -19.55
N LYS A 138 15.26 42.08 -19.87
CA LYS A 138 16.25 42.68 -18.95
C LYS A 138 15.96 44.17 -18.76
N GLY A 139 15.65 44.55 -17.51
CA GLY A 139 16.00 45.84 -16.90
C GLY A 139 15.03 47.00 -17.07
N ALA A 140 14.46 47.50 -15.96
CA ALA A 140 14.95 48.68 -15.26
C ALA A 140 14.22 48.86 -13.91
N SER A 141 14.98 49.12 -12.84
CA SER A 141 14.47 49.54 -11.55
C SER A 141 13.87 50.94 -11.61
N THR A 142 12.66 51.12 -11.08
CA THR A 142 12.35 52.31 -10.29
C THR A 142 11.29 52.02 -9.24
N VAL A 143 11.72 52.18 -8.00
CA VAL A 143 10.89 52.34 -6.79
C VAL A 143 9.88 53.46 -7.01
N LEU A 144 8.63 53.27 -6.56
CA LEU A 144 7.84 54.19 -5.70
C LEU A 144 6.34 53.85 -5.78
N THR A 145 5.81 53.35 -4.67
CA THR A 145 4.39 53.44 -4.28
C THR A 145 3.89 54.89 -4.33
N PRO A 146 2.64 55.15 -4.76
CA PRO A 146 1.93 56.35 -4.33
C PRO A 146 0.68 56.02 -3.51
N VAL A 147 0.63 56.71 -2.37
CA VAL A 147 -0.51 56.94 -1.49
C VAL A 147 -1.37 58.09 -2.05
N LEU A 148 -2.66 58.02 -1.75
CA LEU A 148 -3.78 58.92 -2.10
C LEU A 148 -3.51 60.44 -2.13
N GLU A 149 -4.16 61.08 -3.10
CA GLU A 149 -4.31 62.53 -3.33
C GLU A 149 -4.98 63.31 -2.17
N HIS A 150 -4.63 64.60 -2.05
CA HIS A 150 -5.51 65.71 -1.63
C HIS A 150 -5.15 66.96 -2.47
N GLY A 151 -6.16 67.53 -3.16
CA GLY A 151 -5.98 68.64 -4.10
C GLY A 151 -6.29 70.04 -3.58
N HIS A 152 -6.12 71.06 -4.44
CA HIS A 152 -6.93 72.29 -4.45
C HIS A 152 -6.74 73.14 -5.73
N VAL A 153 -7.88 73.73 -6.13
CA VAL A 153 -8.29 74.61 -7.27
C VAL A 153 -7.70 76.06 -7.19
N PRO A 154 -7.94 77.07 -8.09
CA PRO A 154 -9.17 77.40 -8.88
C PRO A 154 -9.08 78.07 -10.30
N PHE A 155 -10.12 77.82 -11.13
CA PHE A 155 -10.99 78.64 -12.07
C PHE A 155 -10.60 80.05 -12.62
N PRO A 156 -11.34 80.70 -13.60
CA PRO A 156 -12.51 80.29 -14.43
C PRO A 156 -12.63 80.80 -15.92
N GLY A 157 -13.59 80.21 -16.67
CA GLY A 157 -14.48 80.84 -17.69
C GLY A 157 -14.09 80.71 -19.19
N THR A 158 -14.96 80.56 -20.20
CA THR A 158 -16.44 80.52 -20.33
C THR A 158 -16.85 80.36 -21.84
N PHE A 159 -18.05 79.80 -22.09
CA PHE A 159 -19.01 79.98 -23.23
C PHE A 159 -18.73 79.38 -24.65
N PHE A 160 -19.42 78.29 -25.08
CA PHE A 160 -20.72 78.15 -25.84
C PHE A 160 -20.60 78.55 -27.34
N ASP A 161 -21.17 77.95 -28.41
CA ASP A 161 -22.08 76.80 -28.71
C ASP A 161 -22.19 76.72 -30.29
N PRO A 162 -23.21 76.16 -30.99
CA PRO A 162 -23.08 74.98 -31.87
C PRO A 162 -23.72 75.15 -33.28
N SER A 163 -23.94 74.01 -33.97
CA SER A 163 -25.09 73.69 -34.86
C SER A 163 -24.92 73.63 -36.39
N HIS A 164 -25.23 72.43 -36.92
CA HIS A 164 -26.01 72.07 -38.12
C HIS A 164 -26.21 70.53 -38.01
N ILE A 165 -27.34 69.91 -37.65
CA ILE A 165 -28.75 69.93 -38.08
C ILE A 165 -28.96 69.68 -39.58
N ARG A 166 -29.27 68.42 -39.97
CA ARG A 166 -30.58 68.01 -40.57
C ARG A 166 -30.72 66.50 -40.82
N GLN A 167 -31.86 65.95 -40.35
CA GLN A 167 -32.49 64.65 -40.66
C GLN A 167 -33.24 64.70 -42.03
N PRO A 168 -33.81 63.60 -42.58
CA PRO A 168 -35.12 63.02 -42.15
C PRO A 168 -35.19 61.46 -42.23
N SER A 169 -35.71 60.76 -41.22
CA SER A 169 -37.11 60.34 -40.95
C SER A 169 -37.62 59.12 -41.75
N LEU A 170 -37.87 58.06 -40.98
CA LEU A 170 -38.66 56.87 -41.27
C LEU A 170 -40.17 57.22 -41.28
N SER A 171 -40.96 56.56 -42.14
CA SER A 171 -42.35 56.21 -41.83
C SER A 171 -42.81 54.97 -42.60
N GLU A 172 -43.24 53.97 -41.81
CA GLU A 172 -44.40 53.10 -42.03
C GLU A 172 -44.36 52.06 -43.17
N ILE A 173 -44.08 50.79 -42.82
CA ILE A 173 -45.09 49.72 -42.77
C ILE A 173 -44.71 48.75 -41.64
N SER A 174 -45.68 48.57 -40.74
CA SER A 174 -45.75 47.52 -39.73
C SER A 174 -46.00 46.15 -40.37
N ASN A 175 -45.16 45.16 -40.04
CA ASN A 175 -45.57 43.80 -39.68
C ASN A 175 -44.46 43.10 -38.87
N HIS A 176 -44.85 42.53 -37.71
CA HIS A 176 -44.09 41.66 -36.79
C HIS A 176 -42.96 42.24 -35.91
N SER A 177 -43.28 42.56 -34.65
CA SER A 177 -42.50 42.27 -33.41
C SER A 177 -43.13 42.98 -32.20
N HIS A 178 -43.07 42.35 -31.02
CA HIS A 178 -43.43 42.93 -29.72
C HIS A 178 -42.16 43.02 -28.83
N GLU A 179 -42.02 44.21 -28.26
CA GLU A 179 -41.08 44.84 -27.31
C GLU A 179 -40.51 43.97 -26.16
N MET A 180 -39.47 44.31 -25.38
CA MET A 180 -38.36 45.29 -25.30
C MET A 180 -38.16 45.59 -23.80
N THR A 181 -36.96 45.36 -23.26
CA THR A 181 -36.37 46.15 -22.16
C THR A 181 -34.86 46.24 -22.32
N ALA A 182 -34.30 47.38 -21.91
CA ALA A 182 -33.00 47.94 -22.27
C ALA A 182 -31.81 47.49 -21.38
N SER A 183 -30.56 47.54 -21.91
CA SER A 183 -29.49 48.49 -21.49
C SER A 183 -28.02 48.06 -21.79
N VAL A 184 -27.30 49.00 -22.44
CA VAL A 184 -25.84 49.33 -22.39
C VAL A 184 -24.84 48.62 -23.37
N PRO A 185 -23.90 49.36 -24.02
CA PRO A 185 -23.04 48.88 -25.13
C PRO A 185 -21.67 48.35 -24.67
N ASP A 186 -21.22 47.25 -25.24
CA ASP A 186 -19.92 46.62 -24.95
C ASP A 186 -18.79 47.23 -25.81
N LEU A 187 -17.81 47.81 -25.13
CA LEU A 187 -16.52 48.21 -25.67
C LEU A 187 -15.70 46.93 -25.85
N SER A 188 -15.35 46.55 -27.08
CA SER A 188 -14.36 45.50 -27.31
C SER A 188 -12.94 46.10 -27.34
N PRO A 189 -12.07 45.87 -26.35
CA PRO A 189 -10.64 45.97 -26.53
C PRO A 189 -10.08 44.64 -27.03
N TYR A 190 -9.14 44.71 -27.97
CA TYR A 190 -8.02 43.77 -28.17
C TYR A 190 -8.16 42.40 -27.49
N GLN A 191 -8.45 41.35 -28.28
CA GLN A 191 -8.12 39.98 -27.88
C GLN A 191 -6.62 39.76 -28.12
N ASP A 192 -5.84 40.12 -27.11
CA ASP A 192 -4.49 39.57 -26.90
C ASP A 192 -4.61 38.12 -26.38
N ASP A 193 -3.85 37.26 -27.05
CA ASP A 193 -3.05 36.16 -26.54
C ASP A 193 -3.66 34.86 -25.99
N GLU A 194 -3.17 33.79 -26.63
CA GLU A 194 -3.28 32.37 -26.30
C GLU A 194 -3.08 32.08 -24.80
N LYS A 195 -4.11 31.52 -24.16
CA LYS A 195 -3.89 30.69 -22.97
C LYS A 195 -3.06 29.47 -23.39
N PRO A 196 -1.92 29.17 -22.76
CA PRO A 196 -1.27 27.88 -22.96
C PRO A 196 -2.24 26.82 -22.47
N SER A 197 -2.63 25.89 -23.34
CA SER A 197 -3.36 24.71 -22.92
C SER A 197 -2.51 23.95 -21.91
N ASP A 198 -3.07 23.57 -20.75
CA ASP A 198 -2.44 22.68 -19.75
C ASP A 198 -2.19 21.24 -20.29
N ALA A 199 -2.20 21.04 -21.61
CA ALA A 199 -2.04 19.76 -22.27
C ALA A 199 -0.62 19.59 -22.80
N LEU A 200 -0.05 18.40 -22.58
CA LEU A 200 1.25 18.04 -23.17
C LEU A 200 1.18 18.04 -24.70
N PRO A 201 2.25 18.48 -25.40
CA PRO A 201 2.35 18.31 -26.83
C PRO A 201 2.09 16.85 -27.21
N PRO A 202 1.38 16.58 -28.31
CA PRO A 202 0.95 15.23 -28.61
C PRO A 202 2.14 14.32 -28.97
N GLU A 203 3.31 14.87 -29.28
CA GLU A 203 4.59 14.15 -29.46
C GLU A 203 5.13 13.61 -28.13
N VAL A 204 4.80 14.27 -27.01
CA VAL A 204 5.22 13.90 -25.67
C VAL A 204 4.19 12.98 -25.02
N SER A 205 2.89 13.25 -25.20
CA SER A 205 1.82 12.44 -24.58
C SER A 205 1.79 11.00 -25.07
N ILE A 206 2.19 10.74 -26.32
CA ILE A 206 2.28 9.39 -26.90
C ILE A 206 3.38 8.52 -26.26
N ILE A 207 4.34 9.12 -25.53
CA ILE A 207 5.43 8.38 -24.91
C ILE A 207 4.95 7.58 -23.69
N GLU A 208 4.00 8.08 -22.90
CA GLU A 208 3.42 7.34 -21.75
C GLU A 208 2.94 5.93 -22.15
N PRO A 209 2.05 5.76 -23.14
CA PRO A 209 1.55 4.44 -23.47
C PRO A 209 2.61 3.58 -24.18
N ILE A 210 3.58 4.16 -24.90
CA ILE A 210 4.73 3.42 -25.46
C ILE A 210 5.57 2.83 -24.33
N LEU A 211 5.95 3.65 -23.35
CA LEU A 211 6.71 3.20 -22.18
C LEU A 211 5.93 2.15 -21.40
N ARG A 212 4.59 2.29 -21.27
CA ARG A 212 3.76 1.27 -20.65
C ARG A 212 3.80 -0.06 -21.39
N VAL A 213 3.78 -0.08 -22.73
CA VAL A 213 3.92 -1.33 -23.50
C VAL A 213 5.30 -1.95 -23.27
N LEU A 214 6.37 -1.15 -23.32
CA LEU A 214 7.73 -1.64 -23.05
C LEU A 214 7.88 -2.18 -21.63
N GLN A 215 7.23 -1.54 -20.65
CA GLN A 215 7.16 -2.02 -19.28
C GLN A 215 6.49 -3.40 -19.21
N LEU A 216 5.30 -3.54 -19.81
CA LEU A 216 4.52 -4.79 -19.80
C LEU A 216 5.23 -5.94 -20.54
N LEU A 217 6.06 -5.64 -21.54
CA LEU A 217 6.92 -6.63 -22.21
C LEU A 217 7.97 -7.23 -21.27
N CYS A 218 8.45 -6.45 -20.29
CA CYS A 218 9.48 -6.88 -19.34
C CYS A 218 8.93 -7.37 -17.99
N GLU A 219 7.65 -7.15 -17.72
CA GLU A 219 6.97 -7.57 -16.49
C GLU A 219 7.11 -9.08 -16.28
N ASN A 220 7.10 -9.53 -15.02
CA ASN A 220 7.38 -10.91 -14.60
C ASN A 220 8.83 -11.38 -14.86
N HIS A 221 9.80 -10.45 -14.85
CA HIS A 221 11.23 -10.72 -14.97
C HIS A 221 11.59 -11.43 -16.30
N ASN A 222 11.01 -10.95 -17.41
CA ASN A 222 11.24 -11.53 -18.73
C ASN A 222 12.65 -11.19 -19.25
N SER A 223 13.65 -11.96 -18.81
CA SER A 223 15.07 -11.75 -19.14
C SER A 223 15.38 -11.75 -20.63
N LEU A 224 14.59 -12.46 -21.45
CA LEU A 224 14.74 -12.46 -22.90
C LEU A 224 14.41 -11.09 -23.48
N LEU A 225 13.23 -10.55 -23.15
CA LEU A 225 12.81 -9.23 -23.64
C LEU A 225 13.59 -8.09 -22.99
N GLN A 226 13.93 -8.19 -21.70
CA GLN A 226 14.78 -7.21 -21.00
C GLN A 226 16.14 -7.06 -21.70
N ASN A 227 16.82 -8.16 -22.03
CA ASN A 227 18.08 -8.12 -22.76
C ASN A 227 17.89 -7.65 -24.19
N PHE A 228 16.79 -8.06 -24.84
CA PHE A 228 16.51 -7.69 -26.22
C PHE A 228 16.19 -6.21 -26.39
N ILE A 229 15.57 -5.54 -25.41
CA ILE A 229 15.35 -4.09 -25.40
C ILE A 229 16.67 -3.31 -25.30
N ARG A 230 17.70 -3.87 -24.66
CA ARG A 230 19.04 -3.26 -24.57
C ARG A 230 19.92 -3.58 -25.79
N ARG A 231 19.94 -4.85 -26.22
CA ARG A 231 20.81 -5.34 -27.29
C ARG A 231 20.07 -6.28 -28.24
N GLN A 232 19.78 -5.82 -29.46
CA GLN A 232 19.10 -6.65 -30.48
C GLN A 232 20.05 -7.42 -31.39
N SER A 233 21.15 -6.79 -31.81
CA SER A 233 22.14 -7.39 -32.72
C SER A 233 23.54 -6.79 -32.51
N ASP A 234 24.56 -7.38 -33.14
CA ASP A 234 25.93 -6.89 -33.08
C ASP A 234 26.22 -5.73 -34.07
N ARG A 235 25.31 -5.43 -35.01
CA ARG A 235 25.55 -4.45 -36.09
C ARG A 235 24.71 -3.18 -35.93
N ALA A 236 23.41 -3.33 -35.78
CA ALA A 236 22.47 -2.24 -35.55
C ALA A 236 21.78 -2.46 -34.22
N ASN A 237 22.02 -1.56 -33.26
CA ASN A 237 21.48 -1.68 -31.91
C ASN A 237 20.83 -0.37 -31.47
N HIS A 238 19.58 -0.46 -31.02
CA HIS A 238 18.84 0.63 -30.41
C HIS A 238 18.68 0.32 -28.92
N ASN A 239 19.57 0.89 -28.11
CA ASN A 239 19.54 0.69 -26.66
C ASN A 239 18.43 1.54 -26.02
N LEU A 240 17.22 0.98 -25.96
CA LEU A 240 16.06 1.68 -25.40
C LEU A 240 16.20 1.90 -23.88
N VAL A 241 17.03 1.13 -23.17
CA VAL A 241 17.30 1.35 -21.74
C VAL A 241 18.00 2.70 -21.55
N ALA A 242 19.11 2.93 -22.26
CA ALA A 242 19.85 4.19 -22.21
C ALA A 242 19.03 5.38 -22.75
N GLU A 243 18.26 5.16 -23.83
CA GLU A 243 17.39 6.18 -24.41
C GLU A 243 16.27 6.61 -23.44
N THR A 244 15.65 5.66 -22.75
CA THR A 244 14.61 5.93 -21.74
C THR A 244 15.20 6.67 -20.53
N LEU A 245 16.43 6.34 -20.11
CA LEU A 245 17.12 7.08 -19.04
C LEU A 245 17.47 8.51 -19.48
N SER A 246 17.91 8.71 -20.72
CA SER A 246 18.13 10.07 -21.28
C SER A 246 16.82 10.86 -21.41
N PHE A 247 15.70 10.18 -21.67
CA PHE A 247 14.38 10.81 -21.67
C PHE A 247 13.99 11.28 -20.26
N LEU A 248 14.21 10.45 -19.24
CA LEU A 248 13.97 10.82 -17.83
C LEU A 248 14.73 12.10 -17.45
N ASP A 249 16.01 12.21 -17.83
CA ASP A 249 16.81 13.43 -17.61
C ASP A 249 16.16 14.68 -18.21
N THR A 250 15.70 14.55 -19.46
CA THR A 250 15.05 15.64 -20.20
C THR A 250 13.73 16.07 -19.53
N VAL A 251 12.96 15.12 -19.01
CA VAL A 251 11.69 15.40 -18.33
C VAL A 251 11.92 15.99 -16.93
N CYS A 252 12.91 15.49 -16.19
CA CYS A 252 13.26 15.96 -14.84
C CYS A 252 13.96 17.33 -14.81
N SER A 253 14.59 17.76 -15.90
CA SER A 253 15.25 19.07 -16.01
C SER A 253 14.29 20.27 -16.07
N ARG A 254 12.97 20.07 -15.97
CA ARG A 254 11.95 21.12 -16.06
C ARG A 254 11.46 21.56 -14.67
N ASP A 255 11.80 22.79 -14.27
CA ASP A 255 11.42 23.34 -12.96
C ASP A 255 9.95 23.81 -12.83
N TYR A 256 9.18 23.90 -13.92
CA TYR A 256 7.88 24.61 -13.92
C TYR A 256 6.65 23.80 -14.35
N SER A 257 6.74 22.47 -14.53
CA SER A 257 5.55 21.67 -14.90
C SER A 257 5.57 20.24 -14.36
N TYR A 258 6.05 20.08 -13.13
CA TYR A 258 6.04 18.79 -12.46
C TYR A 258 4.63 18.18 -12.35
N SER A 259 3.57 18.98 -12.17
CA SER A 259 2.20 18.44 -12.04
C SER A 259 1.73 17.72 -13.31
N ILE A 260 1.97 18.32 -14.49
CA ILE A 260 1.59 17.74 -15.79
C ILE A 260 2.54 16.59 -16.17
N MET A 261 3.84 16.73 -15.87
CA MET A 261 4.86 15.73 -16.23
C MET A 261 4.96 14.56 -15.25
N ALA A 262 4.41 14.66 -14.05
CA ALA A 262 4.65 13.66 -13.01
C ALA A 262 4.11 12.28 -13.38
N THR A 263 3.00 12.20 -14.10
CA THR A 263 2.49 10.91 -14.61
C THR A 263 3.50 10.27 -15.56
N LEU A 264 4.10 11.06 -16.45
CA LEU A 264 5.13 10.63 -17.39
C LEU A 264 6.45 10.27 -16.68
N ILE A 265 6.89 11.05 -15.68
CA ILE A 265 8.07 10.75 -14.84
C ILE A 265 7.85 9.42 -14.12
N THR A 266 6.70 9.26 -13.47
CA THR A 266 6.33 8.04 -12.74
C THR A 266 6.32 6.83 -13.67
N GLN A 267 5.71 6.95 -14.84
CA GLN A 267 5.70 5.88 -15.86
C GLN A 267 7.12 5.56 -16.36
N THR A 268 7.96 6.58 -16.57
CA THR A 268 9.35 6.38 -17.02
C THR A 268 10.18 5.66 -15.96
N LEU A 269 10.08 6.05 -14.69
CA LEU A 269 10.75 5.38 -13.57
C LEU A 269 10.27 3.93 -13.40
N ALA A 270 8.96 3.68 -13.50
CA ALA A 270 8.40 2.34 -13.41
C ALA A 270 8.88 1.44 -14.58
N THR A 271 8.95 1.99 -15.79
CA THR A 271 9.45 1.28 -16.98
C THR A 271 10.93 0.91 -16.84
N LEU A 272 11.75 1.87 -16.39
CA LEU A 272 13.17 1.61 -16.11
C LEU A 272 13.37 0.59 -14.99
N THR A 273 12.45 0.54 -14.01
CA THR A 273 12.47 -0.46 -12.95
C THR A 273 12.27 -1.85 -13.54
N GLU A 274 11.24 -2.07 -14.35
CA GLU A 274 11.00 -3.38 -15.01
C GLU A 274 12.11 -3.77 -16.00
N PHE A 275 12.81 -2.81 -16.60
CA PHE A 275 13.99 -3.11 -17.43
C PHE A 275 15.13 -3.72 -16.61
N CYS A 276 15.23 -3.41 -15.32
CA CYS A 276 16.33 -3.83 -14.45
C CYS A 276 15.93 -4.91 -13.43
N GLN A 277 14.62 -5.09 -13.19
CA GLN A 277 14.08 -5.94 -12.14
C GLN A 277 14.31 -7.43 -12.43
N GLY A 278 14.64 -8.19 -11.38
CA GLY A 278 15.14 -9.56 -11.47
C GLY A 278 16.66 -9.58 -11.65
N PRO A 279 17.32 -10.75 -11.68
CA PRO A 279 18.74 -10.78 -12.00
C PRO A 279 18.95 -10.39 -13.48
N CYS A 280 19.08 -9.09 -13.76
CA CYS A 280 19.39 -8.53 -15.08
C CYS A 280 20.61 -7.60 -15.00
N HIS A 281 21.77 -8.18 -14.67
CA HIS A 281 22.99 -7.43 -14.39
C HIS A 281 23.44 -6.52 -15.52
N GLU A 282 23.20 -6.90 -16.78
CA GLU A 282 23.62 -6.10 -17.92
C GLU A 282 22.81 -4.81 -18.06
N ASN A 283 21.50 -4.85 -17.77
CA ASN A 283 20.67 -3.65 -17.76
C ASN A 283 20.99 -2.78 -16.54
N GLN A 284 21.16 -3.40 -15.36
CA GLN A 284 21.62 -2.72 -14.14
C GLN A 284 22.94 -1.96 -14.38
N ASN A 285 23.93 -2.60 -15.01
CA ASN A 285 25.21 -1.99 -15.35
C ASN A 285 25.08 -0.88 -16.38
N THR A 286 24.21 -1.03 -17.38
CA THR A 286 23.93 0.03 -18.37
C THR A 286 23.44 1.31 -17.67
N MET A 287 22.55 1.17 -16.68
CA MET A 287 22.04 2.30 -15.90
C MET A 287 23.10 2.91 -14.98
N ALA A 288 23.91 2.07 -14.33
CA ALA A 288 24.92 2.51 -13.37
C ALA A 288 26.16 3.15 -14.02
N MET A 289 26.51 2.74 -15.23
CA MET A 289 27.71 3.21 -15.95
C MET A 289 27.46 4.44 -16.84
N GLN A 290 26.20 4.78 -17.13
CA GLN A 290 25.89 5.98 -17.89
C GLN A 290 26.35 7.23 -17.11
N GLU A 291 27.06 8.15 -17.79
CA GLU A 291 27.80 9.28 -17.18
C GLU A 291 26.99 10.11 -16.16
N ASN A 292 25.67 10.26 -16.38
CA ASN A 292 24.76 10.93 -15.45
C ASN A 292 23.59 10.06 -14.97
N GLY A 293 23.58 8.76 -15.32
CA GLY A 293 22.43 7.86 -15.11
C GLY A 293 21.96 7.80 -13.66
N LEU A 294 22.88 7.49 -12.75
CA LEU A 294 22.56 7.43 -11.32
C LEU A 294 22.20 8.78 -10.73
N LYS A 295 22.83 9.86 -11.17
CA LYS A 295 22.54 11.23 -10.71
C LYS A 295 21.10 11.64 -11.04
N ILE A 296 20.62 11.29 -12.22
CA ILE A 296 19.23 11.53 -12.66
C ILE A 296 18.24 10.85 -11.71
N ILE A 297 18.54 9.63 -11.26
CA ILE A 297 17.66 8.82 -10.41
C ILE A 297 17.76 9.23 -8.94
N ILE A 298 18.97 9.54 -8.47
CA ILE A 298 19.25 9.95 -7.09
C ILE A 298 18.67 11.34 -6.78
N SER A 299 18.70 12.26 -7.75
CA SER A 299 18.24 13.63 -7.53
C SER A 299 16.77 13.71 -7.06
N PRO A 300 15.78 13.06 -7.70
CA PRO A 300 14.41 12.99 -7.18
C PRO A 300 14.28 12.39 -5.79
N VAL A 301 15.15 11.43 -5.41
CA VAL A 301 15.12 10.78 -4.09
C VAL A 301 15.60 11.73 -3.00
N LEU A 302 16.70 12.45 -3.25
CA LEU A 302 17.37 13.27 -2.24
C LEU A 302 16.82 14.70 -2.14
N LYS A 303 16.42 15.30 -3.26
CA LYS A 303 16.01 16.71 -3.28
C LYS A 303 14.52 16.87 -3.00
N ASP A 304 14.16 18.02 -2.43
CA ASP A 304 12.77 18.45 -2.37
C ASP A 304 12.29 18.82 -3.78
N ILE A 305 11.21 18.17 -4.23
CA ILE A 305 10.59 18.44 -5.53
C ILE A 305 9.68 19.66 -5.38
N LYS A 306 10.23 20.84 -5.07
CA LYS A 306 9.44 22.08 -4.95
C LYS A 306 9.30 22.77 -6.32
N PRO A 307 8.13 23.37 -6.65
CA PRO A 307 6.94 23.56 -5.80
C PRO A 307 5.96 22.36 -5.76
N LEU A 308 6.19 21.27 -6.49
CA LEU A 308 5.27 20.11 -6.52
C LEU A 308 4.95 19.57 -5.13
N ALA A 309 5.92 19.53 -4.22
CA ALA A 309 5.72 19.09 -2.85
C ALA A 309 4.75 19.99 -2.06
N ASP A 310 4.65 21.27 -2.42
CA ASP A 310 3.79 22.24 -1.73
C ASP A 310 2.33 22.14 -2.23
N ASP A 311 2.13 21.95 -3.54
CA ASP A 311 0.77 21.89 -4.15
C ASP A 311 0.21 20.46 -4.31
N HIS A 312 1.07 19.47 -4.54
CA HIS A 312 0.72 18.09 -4.86
C HIS A 312 1.66 17.08 -4.16
N MET A 313 1.69 17.11 -2.83
CA MET A 313 2.54 16.25 -1.99
C MET A 313 2.45 14.76 -2.36
N GLU A 314 1.24 14.22 -2.60
CA GLU A 314 1.06 12.80 -2.95
C GLU A 314 1.83 12.40 -4.21
N LEU A 315 1.85 13.28 -5.22
CA LEU A 315 2.51 13.04 -6.49
C LEU A 315 4.04 13.13 -6.36
N ALA A 316 4.52 14.07 -5.55
CA ALA A 316 5.94 14.16 -5.20
C ALA A 316 6.42 12.91 -4.44
N LEU A 317 5.61 12.40 -3.51
CA LEU A 317 5.90 11.16 -2.78
C LEU A 317 5.89 9.93 -3.69
N GLU A 318 5.00 9.86 -4.67
CA GLU A 318 4.98 8.77 -5.65
C GLU A 318 6.25 8.75 -6.52
N ILE A 319 6.71 9.91 -7.01
CA ILE A 319 7.97 10.01 -7.76
C ILE A 319 9.15 9.54 -6.89
N LYS A 320 9.24 10.01 -5.63
CA LYS A 320 10.26 9.57 -4.68
C LYS A 320 10.22 8.05 -4.46
N SER A 321 9.02 7.50 -4.32
CA SER A 321 8.79 6.06 -4.18
C SER A 321 9.30 5.29 -5.40
N GLN A 322 8.93 5.69 -6.62
CA GLN A 322 9.38 5.00 -7.84
C GLN A 322 10.89 5.13 -8.07
N ALA A 323 11.47 6.30 -7.81
CA ALA A 323 12.93 6.48 -7.92
C ALA A 323 13.69 5.60 -6.91
N SER A 324 13.16 5.45 -5.68
CA SER A 324 13.74 4.54 -4.69
C SER A 324 13.67 3.06 -5.12
N LYS A 325 12.57 2.63 -5.76
CA LYS A 325 12.42 1.27 -6.31
C LYS A 325 13.41 1.01 -7.44
N LEU A 326 13.60 1.98 -8.33
CA LEU A 326 14.59 1.87 -9.40
C LEU A 326 16.01 1.71 -8.84
N LEU A 327 16.39 2.47 -7.81
CA LEU A 327 17.70 2.31 -7.16
C LEU A 327 17.86 0.93 -6.50
N LEU A 328 16.80 0.42 -5.87
CA LEU A 328 16.81 -0.94 -5.31
C LEU A 328 16.98 -2.00 -6.42
N ALA A 329 16.25 -1.86 -7.54
CA ALA A 329 16.37 -2.76 -8.69
C ALA A 329 17.77 -2.76 -9.32
N ILE A 330 18.46 -1.60 -9.35
CA ILE A 330 19.85 -1.49 -9.85
C ILE A 330 20.86 -2.26 -8.98
N MET A 331 20.54 -2.48 -7.71
CA MET A 331 21.38 -3.19 -6.75
C MET A 331 20.90 -4.61 -6.45
N GLU A 332 19.78 -5.03 -7.04
CA GLU A 332 19.14 -6.32 -6.76
C GLU A 332 19.99 -7.49 -7.25
N SER A 333 20.02 -8.57 -6.48
CA SER A 333 20.70 -9.83 -6.80
C SER A 333 22.20 -9.72 -7.13
N ARG A 334 22.91 -8.66 -6.72
CA ARG A 334 24.36 -8.52 -6.99
C ARG A 334 25.24 -9.02 -5.83
N HIS A 335 26.33 -9.69 -6.19
CA HIS A 335 27.37 -10.13 -5.23
C HIS A 335 28.54 -9.14 -5.13
N ASP A 336 28.78 -8.35 -6.19
CA ASP A 336 29.80 -7.31 -6.20
C ASP A 336 29.29 -6.01 -5.55
N SER A 337 30.21 -5.14 -5.15
CA SER A 337 29.92 -3.82 -4.58
C SER A 337 29.89 -2.70 -5.63
N GLU A 338 30.06 -3.00 -6.92
CA GLU A 338 30.39 -2.01 -7.96
C GLU A 338 29.28 -0.97 -8.16
N ASN A 339 28.02 -1.41 -8.21
CA ASN A 339 26.88 -0.50 -8.34
C ASN A 339 26.58 0.20 -7.02
N ALA A 340 26.72 -0.49 -5.89
CA ALA A 340 26.51 0.09 -4.56
C ALA A 340 27.49 1.23 -4.28
N GLU A 341 28.78 1.03 -4.60
CA GLU A 341 29.82 2.05 -4.48
C GLU A 341 29.55 3.26 -5.39
N ARG A 342 29.12 3.03 -6.64
CA ARG A 342 28.74 4.12 -7.55
C ARG A 342 27.53 4.90 -7.04
N VAL A 343 26.52 4.21 -6.50
CA VAL A 343 25.35 4.86 -5.90
C VAL A 343 25.79 5.73 -4.73
N LEU A 344 26.63 5.21 -3.82
CA LEU A 344 27.18 5.97 -2.70
C LEU A 344 27.95 7.22 -3.17
N GLN A 345 28.88 7.06 -4.11
CA GLN A 345 29.66 8.19 -4.66
C GLN A 345 28.75 9.28 -5.26
N ASN A 346 27.69 8.90 -5.97
CA ASN A 346 26.75 9.86 -6.54
C ASN A 346 25.83 10.51 -5.48
N MET A 347 25.48 9.79 -4.43
CA MET A 347 24.72 10.34 -3.30
C MET A 347 25.52 11.36 -2.50
N ASP A 348 26.82 11.10 -2.26
CA ASP A 348 27.70 12.04 -1.56
C ASP A 348 27.93 13.33 -2.34
N ASN A 349 27.93 13.24 -3.68
CA ASN A 349 28.08 14.38 -4.59
C ASN A 349 26.78 15.18 -4.81
N THR A 350 25.66 14.80 -4.18
CA THR A 350 24.35 15.46 -4.36
C THR A 350 23.94 16.20 -3.09
N ASP A 351 23.65 17.51 -3.21
CA ASP A 351 23.17 18.35 -2.10
C ASP A 351 21.94 17.74 -1.41
N GLY A 352 22.08 17.42 -0.12
CA GLY A 352 21.08 16.74 0.71
C GLY A 352 21.61 15.46 1.38
N GLY A 353 22.52 14.74 0.70
CA GLY A 353 23.16 13.51 1.18
C GLY A 353 22.17 12.41 1.64
N PRO A 354 22.67 11.29 2.20
CA PRO A 354 21.81 10.23 2.74
C PRO A 354 21.02 10.62 4.00
N ARG A 355 21.06 11.90 4.42
CA ARG A 355 20.48 12.41 5.68
C ARG A 355 19.07 12.98 5.53
N GLN A 356 18.60 13.25 4.30
CA GLN A 356 17.26 13.80 4.01
C GLN A 356 16.23 12.75 3.56
N LEU A 357 16.56 11.48 3.77
CA LEU A 357 15.82 10.31 3.33
C LEU A 357 14.50 10.11 4.12
N VAL A 358 13.35 10.12 3.43
CA VAL A 358 12.02 9.92 4.02
C VAL A 358 11.32 8.71 3.39
N GLY A 359 10.94 7.72 4.19
CA GLY A 359 10.14 6.57 3.76
C GLY A 359 10.86 5.22 3.88
N HIS A 360 10.07 4.15 3.98
CA HIS A 360 10.58 2.81 4.28
C HIS A 360 11.48 2.23 3.17
N ASN A 361 11.15 2.45 1.88
CA ASN A 361 12.00 2.01 0.76
C ASN A 361 13.39 2.64 0.81
N ILE A 362 13.44 3.90 1.24
CA ILE A 362 14.69 4.63 1.35
C ILE A 362 15.50 4.12 2.55
N TYR A 363 14.86 3.79 3.67
CA TYR A 363 15.53 3.10 4.77
C TYR A 363 16.12 1.76 4.31
N ILE A 364 15.38 0.95 3.54
CA ILE A 364 15.89 -0.31 2.98
C ILE A 364 17.10 -0.06 2.09
N LEU A 365 17.04 0.96 1.21
CA LEU A 365 18.15 1.36 0.36
C LEU A 365 19.39 1.72 1.19
N ALA A 366 19.24 2.59 2.18
CA ALA A 366 20.33 2.99 3.07
C ALA A 366 20.88 1.80 3.87
N HIS A 367 20.01 0.91 4.35
CA HIS A 367 20.40 -0.31 5.04
C HIS A 367 21.22 -1.24 4.14
N GLN A 368 20.81 -1.45 2.90
CA GLN A 368 21.60 -2.22 1.92
C GLN A 368 22.97 -1.58 1.64
N LEU A 369 22.99 -0.26 1.41
CA LEU A 369 24.22 0.49 1.14
C LEU A 369 25.18 0.55 2.33
N SER A 370 24.67 0.55 3.56
CA SER A 370 25.48 0.61 4.79
C SER A 370 26.44 -0.57 4.96
N ARG A 371 26.22 -1.66 4.23
CA ARG A 371 27.16 -2.78 4.15
C ARG A 371 28.49 -2.42 3.52
N HIS A 372 28.48 -1.39 2.67
CA HIS A 372 29.64 -0.91 1.92
C HIS A 372 30.16 0.44 2.46
N SER A 373 29.43 1.10 3.36
CA SER A 373 29.85 2.34 4.00
C SER A 373 29.67 2.27 5.53
N PRO A 374 30.77 2.16 6.31
CA PRO A 374 30.68 2.10 7.77
C PRO A 374 30.15 3.41 8.38
N GLU A 375 30.39 4.54 7.72
CA GLU A 375 29.84 5.84 8.12
C GLU A 375 28.32 5.85 8.06
N LEU A 376 27.75 5.32 6.97
CA LEU A 376 26.30 5.18 6.82
C LEU A 376 25.72 4.20 7.84
N ALA A 377 26.42 3.10 8.14
CA ALA A 377 26.01 2.16 9.19
C ALA A 377 25.90 2.85 10.56
N HIS A 378 26.87 3.68 10.93
CA HIS A 378 26.81 4.49 12.15
C HIS A 378 25.67 5.51 12.09
N CYS A 379 25.39 6.11 10.93
CA CYS A 379 24.25 7.02 10.76
C CYS A 379 22.89 6.33 10.96
N LEU A 380 22.77 5.04 10.62
CA LEU A 380 21.53 4.26 10.77
C LEU A 380 21.34 3.67 12.18
N ASP A 381 22.32 3.78 13.07
CA ASP A 381 22.23 3.26 14.43
C ASP A 381 21.19 4.05 15.28
N PRO A 382 20.08 3.43 15.73
CA PRO A 382 19.09 4.10 16.57
C PRO A 382 19.59 4.38 18.00
N ASP A 383 20.64 3.71 18.45
CA ASP A 383 21.15 3.79 19.83
C ASP A 383 22.14 4.94 20.04
N ASP A 384 22.52 5.63 18.97
CA ASP A 384 23.38 6.82 19.03
C ASP A 384 22.68 8.01 19.70
N GLU A 385 23.05 8.30 20.94
CA GLU A 385 22.50 9.38 21.76
C GLU A 385 22.77 10.78 21.21
N ARG A 386 23.73 10.94 20.29
CA ARG A 386 24.04 12.24 19.65
C ARG A 386 22.94 12.68 18.69
N LYS A 387 22.05 11.78 18.28
CA LYS A 387 20.97 12.05 17.31
C LYS A 387 19.73 12.63 18.01
N PRO A 388 18.97 13.51 17.33
CA PRO A 388 17.69 13.99 17.84
C PRO A 388 16.73 12.86 18.19
N SER A 389 15.91 13.02 19.23
CA SER A 389 14.96 12.01 19.69
C SER A 389 13.99 11.55 18.61
N LYS A 390 13.51 12.47 17.77
CA LYS A 390 12.64 12.15 16.61
C LYS A 390 13.33 11.23 15.61
N THR A 391 14.61 11.48 15.31
CA THR A 391 15.40 10.65 14.38
C THR A 391 15.61 9.25 14.95
N ARG A 392 15.94 9.15 16.24
CA ARG A 392 16.08 7.85 16.93
C ARG A 392 14.79 7.04 16.90
N ASN A 393 13.65 7.69 17.18
CA ASN A 393 12.34 7.04 17.14
C ASN A 393 11.97 6.59 15.71
N ALA A 394 12.31 7.37 14.69
CA ALA A 394 12.08 6.98 13.30
C ALA A 394 12.98 5.80 12.89
N LEU A 395 14.27 5.83 13.24
CA LEU A 395 15.20 4.74 12.96
C LEU A 395 14.80 3.45 13.68
N SER A 396 14.38 3.54 14.95
CA SER A 396 13.90 2.38 15.70
C SER A 396 12.61 1.81 15.11
N PHE A 397 11.69 2.69 14.66
CA PHE A 397 10.49 2.28 13.94
C PHE A 397 10.84 1.52 12.65
N TYR A 398 11.68 2.08 11.78
CA TYR A 398 12.04 1.40 10.53
C TYR A 398 12.78 0.08 10.79
N LYS A 399 13.77 0.07 11.69
CA LYS A 399 14.51 -1.15 12.09
C LYS A 399 13.58 -2.26 12.59
N ALA A 400 12.55 -1.92 13.37
CA ALA A 400 11.58 -2.89 13.89
C ALA A 400 10.62 -3.43 12.81
N HIS A 401 10.42 -2.69 11.72
CA HIS A 401 9.50 -3.03 10.62
C HIS A 401 10.23 -3.51 9.36
N THR A 402 11.53 -3.72 9.40
CA THR A 402 12.32 -4.26 8.29
C THR A 402 12.78 -5.66 8.64
N ALA A 403 12.59 -6.61 7.72
CA ALA A 403 13.10 -7.97 7.84
C ALA A 403 14.13 -8.27 6.74
N GLN A 404 15.00 -9.23 7.02
CA GLN A 404 15.97 -9.76 6.08
C GLN A 404 15.80 -11.28 5.99
N ILE A 405 15.81 -11.81 4.78
CA ILE A 405 15.84 -13.25 4.50
C ILE A 405 16.97 -13.58 3.52
N GLU A 406 17.42 -14.83 3.57
CA GLU A 406 18.37 -15.37 2.60
C GLU A 406 17.65 -16.42 1.75
N ILE A 407 17.77 -16.33 0.42
CA ILE A 407 17.08 -17.19 -0.55
C ILE A 407 18.13 -17.81 -1.46
N VAL A 408 17.97 -19.09 -1.76
CA VAL A 408 18.79 -19.77 -2.78
C VAL A 408 18.02 -19.79 -4.09
N ARG A 409 18.59 -19.21 -5.14
CA ARG A 409 18.01 -19.18 -6.50
C ARG A 409 18.24 -20.51 -7.23
N GLN A 410 17.63 -20.67 -8.41
CA GLN A 410 17.74 -21.90 -9.23
C GLN A 410 19.19 -22.20 -9.66
N ASP A 411 20.00 -21.16 -9.83
CA ASP A 411 21.44 -21.25 -10.15
C ASP A 411 22.32 -21.53 -8.93
N ARG A 412 21.72 -21.81 -7.77
CA ARG A 412 22.37 -22.09 -6.48
C ARG A 412 23.12 -20.88 -5.88
N THR A 413 22.85 -19.68 -6.37
CA THR A 413 23.35 -18.46 -5.72
C THR A 413 22.53 -18.14 -4.48
N LEU A 414 23.20 -17.64 -3.44
CA LEU A 414 22.56 -17.19 -2.21
C LEU A 414 22.38 -15.66 -2.27
N GLU A 415 21.13 -15.25 -2.21
CA GLU A 415 20.73 -13.85 -2.26
C GLU A 415 20.13 -13.41 -0.93
N ARG A 416 20.34 -12.14 -0.57
CA ARG A 416 19.68 -11.53 0.59
C ARG A 416 18.60 -10.58 0.12
N VAL A 417 17.39 -10.75 0.64
CA VAL A 417 16.26 -9.86 0.36
C VAL A 417 15.88 -9.14 1.64
N VAL A 418 15.78 -7.82 1.54
CA VAL A 418 15.35 -6.93 2.63
C VAL A 418 13.99 -6.36 2.26
N PHE A 419 13.01 -6.49 3.15
CA PHE A 419 11.62 -6.10 2.86
C PHE A 419 10.91 -5.55 4.09
N PRO A 420 9.86 -4.71 3.91
CA PRO A 420 9.03 -4.25 5.01
C PRO A 420 8.15 -5.39 5.54
N ILE A 421 8.08 -5.54 6.85
CA ILE A 421 7.17 -6.47 7.52
C ILE A 421 5.75 -5.95 7.35
N HIS A 422 4.89 -6.72 6.71
CA HIS A 422 3.48 -6.37 6.55
C HIS A 422 2.77 -6.34 7.92
N GLU A 423 1.96 -5.31 8.19
CA GLU A 423 1.31 -5.09 9.49
C GLU A 423 0.50 -6.29 9.98
N ILE A 424 -0.12 -7.03 9.06
CA ILE A 424 -0.86 -8.26 9.38
C ILE A 424 -0.04 -9.28 10.19
N CYS A 425 1.28 -9.33 9.97
CA CYS A 425 2.19 -10.23 10.68
C CYS A 425 2.38 -9.86 12.16
N SER A 426 2.04 -8.62 12.55
CA SER A 426 2.06 -8.20 13.95
C SER A 426 0.98 -8.88 14.80
N PHE A 427 -0.09 -9.37 14.17
CA PHE A 427 -1.23 -10.00 14.85
C PHE A 427 -1.04 -11.48 15.13
N LEU A 428 0.13 -12.05 14.83
CA LEU A 428 0.44 -13.42 15.21
C LEU A 428 0.77 -13.50 16.70
N THR A 429 0.02 -14.31 17.45
CA THR A 429 0.14 -14.44 18.91
C THR A 429 1.49 -15.03 19.33
N LYS A 430 1.96 -14.69 20.53
CA LYS A 430 3.24 -15.21 21.06
C LYS A 430 3.14 -16.70 21.34
N GLU A 431 1.97 -17.17 21.75
CA GLU A 431 1.64 -18.57 22.02
C GLU A 431 1.75 -19.40 20.75
N THR A 432 1.16 -18.96 19.64
CA THR A 432 1.28 -19.66 18.35
C THR A 432 2.74 -19.69 17.91
N LYS A 433 3.50 -18.60 18.06
CA LYS A 433 4.94 -18.59 17.73
C LYS A 433 5.72 -19.64 18.53
N GLN A 434 5.48 -19.76 19.83
CA GLN A 434 6.12 -20.77 20.68
C GLN A 434 5.70 -22.19 20.29
N THR A 435 4.42 -22.38 20.00
CA THR A 435 3.86 -23.68 19.59
C THR A 435 4.52 -24.16 18.30
N VAL A 436 4.59 -23.30 17.28
CA VAL A 436 5.28 -23.60 16.01
C VAL A 436 6.75 -23.91 16.27
N TYR A 437 7.43 -23.12 17.12
CA TYR A 437 8.86 -23.32 17.40
C TYR A 437 9.17 -24.69 18.03
N TYR A 438 8.38 -25.11 19.02
CA TYR A 438 8.61 -26.37 19.74
C TYR A 438 8.03 -27.60 19.04
N ASN A 439 6.85 -27.48 18.42
CA ASN A 439 6.09 -28.63 17.94
C ASN A 439 6.34 -28.98 16.46
N THR A 440 7.01 -28.11 15.68
CA THR A 440 7.37 -28.46 14.29
C THR A 440 8.38 -29.61 14.28
N GLU A 441 8.00 -30.74 13.70
CA GLU A 441 8.80 -31.94 13.54
C GLU A 441 9.82 -31.79 12.41
N ARG A 442 10.74 -32.75 12.36
CA ARG A 442 11.75 -32.84 11.30
C ARG A 442 11.30 -33.85 10.28
N ASP A 443 11.45 -33.53 9.01
CA ASP A 443 11.26 -34.47 7.92
C ASP A 443 12.34 -35.56 7.90
N ASN A 444 12.22 -36.50 6.96
CA ASN A 444 13.16 -37.60 6.78
C ASN A 444 14.61 -37.13 6.45
N GLN A 445 14.79 -35.88 6.04
CA GLN A 445 16.09 -35.26 5.76
C GLN A 445 16.61 -34.45 6.96
N GLY A 446 15.87 -34.41 8.08
CA GLY A 446 16.22 -33.67 9.29
C GLY A 446 15.83 -32.18 9.25
N SER A 447 15.07 -31.74 8.24
CA SER A 447 14.65 -30.35 8.05
C SER A 447 13.27 -30.10 8.64
N LYS A 448 13.07 -28.93 9.27
CA LYS A 448 11.76 -28.47 9.78
C LYS A 448 10.94 -27.68 8.77
N VAL A 449 11.48 -27.48 7.56
CA VAL A 449 10.97 -26.49 6.60
C VAL A 449 9.61 -26.90 6.03
N THR A 450 9.47 -28.16 5.63
CA THR A 450 8.26 -28.67 4.97
C THR A 450 7.02 -28.48 5.85
N GLU A 451 7.06 -28.99 7.08
CA GLU A 451 5.94 -28.89 8.01
C GLU A 451 5.65 -27.43 8.42
N PHE A 452 6.69 -26.60 8.60
CA PHE A 452 6.50 -25.18 8.86
C PHE A 452 5.70 -24.49 7.75
N PHE A 453 5.99 -24.80 6.48
CA PHE A 453 5.24 -24.26 5.34
C PHE A 453 3.82 -24.81 5.25
N ASP A 454 3.58 -26.07 5.61
CA ASP A 454 2.24 -26.65 5.65
C ASP A 454 1.33 -25.94 6.67
N GLN A 455 1.90 -25.39 7.75
CA GLN A 455 1.16 -24.62 8.75
C GLN A 455 0.83 -23.18 8.31
N TRP A 456 1.47 -22.64 7.27
CA TRP A 456 1.30 -21.24 6.81
C TRP A 456 -0.16 -20.81 6.61
N PRO A 457 -1.04 -21.58 5.94
CA PRO A 457 -2.43 -21.18 5.73
C PRO A 457 -3.17 -20.96 7.06
N ALA A 458 -2.92 -21.81 8.06
CA ALA A 458 -3.55 -21.69 9.38
C ALA A 458 -3.04 -20.43 10.11
N LEU A 459 -1.73 -20.18 10.09
CA LEU A 459 -1.12 -18.99 10.68
C LEU A 459 -1.66 -17.71 10.05
N TYR A 460 -1.79 -17.68 8.72
CA TYR A 460 -2.30 -16.53 8.00
C TYR A 460 -3.78 -16.25 8.31
N GLN A 461 -4.59 -17.30 8.48
CA GLN A 461 -5.98 -17.17 8.90
C GLN A 461 -6.09 -16.66 10.34
N GLU A 462 -5.23 -17.13 11.26
CA GLU A 462 -5.14 -16.59 12.62
C GLU A 462 -4.84 -15.08 12.59
N MET A 463 -3.82 -14.65 11.85
CA MET A 463 -3.46 -13.24 11.74
C MET A 463 -4.59 -12.37 11.20
N LYS A 464 -5.28 -12.82 10.14
CA LYS A 464 -6.48 -12.14 9.60
C LYS A 464 -7.57 -12.01 10.65
N TRP A 465 -7.79 -13.07 11.42
CA TRP A 465 -8.83 -13.11 12.43
C TRP A 465 -8.49 -12.20 13.61
N GLN A 466 -7.27 -12.25 14.12
CA GLN A 466 -6.79 -11.37 15.19
C GLN A 466 -6.90 -9.90 14.79
N ARG A 467 -6.59 -9.56 13.53
CA ARG A 467 -6.84 -8.20 12.99
C ARG A 467 -8.31 -7.80 13.10
N LYS A 468 -9.23 -8.63 12.59
CA LYS A 468 -10.69 -8.37 12.69
C LYS A 468 -11.17 -8.25 14.14
N LEU A 469 -10.49 -8.90 15.08
CA LEU A 469 -10.86 -8.90 16.48
C LEU A 469 -10.51 -7.57 17.16
N GLN A 470 -9.49 -6.85 16.68
CA GLN A 470 -9.13 -5.52 17.18
C GLN A 470 -10.25 -4.48 16.96
N ASP A 471 -11.05 -4.64 15.91
CA ASP A 471 -12.23 -3.80 15.67
C ASP A 471 -13.31 -3.96 16.76
N ARG A 472 -13.15 -4.95 17.66
CA ARG A 472 -14.10 -5.27 18.74
C ARG A 472 -13.38 -5.34 20.09
N PRO A 473 -13.23 -4.21 20.82
CA PRO A 473 -12.35 -4.11 21.99
C PRO A 473 -12.70 -5.08 23.12
N TYR A 474 -13.99 -5.30 23.39
CA TYR A 474 -14.44 -6.23 24.45
C TYR A 474 -14.10 -7.69 24.15
N LEU A 475 -14.28 -8.13 22.90
CA LEU A 475 -13.95 -9.49 22.49
C LEU A 475 -12.43 -9.69 22.43
N SER A 476 -11.70 -8.69 21.93
CA SER A 476 -10.23 -8.67 21.95
C SER A 476 -9.68 -8.81 23.37
N ALA A 477 -10.18 -8.01 24.33
CA ALA A 477 -9.76 -8.10 25.73
C ALA A 477 -10.08 -9.48 26.35
N CYS A 478 -11.24 -10.07 26.03
CA CYS A 478 -11.61 -11.40 26.53
C CYS A 478 -10.70 -12.50 25.95
N THR A 479 -10.39 -12.44 24.65
CA THR A 479 -9.56 -13.44 23.96
C THR A 479 -8.08 -13.39 24.35
N GLN A 480 -7.53 -12.19 24.57
CA GLN A 480 -6.16 -12.01 25.05
C GLN A 480 -5.93 -12.66 26.43
N ARG A 481 -7.00 -12.82 27.22
CA ARG A 481 -6.95 -13.39 28.57
C ARG A 481 -7.46 -14.83 28.65
N LEU A 482 -7.36 -15.61 27.56
CA LEU A 482 -7.90 -16.98 27.50
C LEU A 482 -7.41 -17.87 28.66
N ARG A 483 -6.12 -17.82 28.98
CA ARG A 483 -5.52 -18.57 30.10
C ARG A 483 -6.08 -18.17 31.46
N LEU A 484 -6.38 -16.88 31.67
CA LEU A 484 -6.96 -16.39 32.91
C LEU A 484 -8.35 -17.01 33.14
N TRP A 485 -9.21 -17.00 32.10
CA TRP A 485 -10.54 -17.60 32.18
C TRP A 485 -10.51 -19.11 32.46
N GLY A 486 -9.50 -19.82 31.91
CA GLY A 486 -9.23 -21.22 32.22
C GLY A 486 -8.82 -21.45 33.68
N ARG A 487 -7.87 -20.66 34.19
CA ARG A 487 -7.43 -20.73 35.60
C ARG A 487 -8.54 -20.38 36.58
N LEU A 488 -9.35 -19.37 36.27
CA LEU A 488 -10.54 -19.01 37.05
C LEU A 488 -11.58 -20.13 37.06
N ALA A 489 -11.81 -20.78 35.91
CA ALA A 489 -12.73 -21.91 35.83
C ALA A 489 -12.27 -23.09 36.69
N PHE A 490 -10.96 -23.33 36.76
CA PHE A 490 -10.39 -24.35 37.64
C PHE A 490 -10.54 -23.98 39.12
N LEU A 491 -10.18 -22.75 39.48
CA LEU A 491 -10.26 -22.27 40.85
C LEU A 491 -11.69 -22.36 41.41
N PHE A 492 -12.65 -21.84 40.66
CA PHE A 492 -14.06 -21.87 41.05
C PHE A 492 -14.59 -23.32 41.10
N ALA A 493 -14.12 -24.22 40.23
CA ALA A 493 -14.49 -25.64 40.30
C ALA A 493 -13.97 -26.30 41.59
N VAL A 494 -12.73 -26.03 42.00
CA VAL A 494 -12.19 -26.53 43.28
C VAL A 494 -12.95 -25.95 44.47
N LEU A 495 -13.25 -24.65 44.43
CA LEU A 495 -13.96 -23.95 45.51
C LEU A 495 -15.39 -24.49 45.68
N VAL A 496 -16.13 -24.65 44.58
CA VAL A 496 -17.49 -25.22 44.61
C VAL A 496 -17.47 -26.66 45.16
N ASN A 497 -16.52 -27.49 44.72
CA ASN A 497 -16.42 -28.86 45.22
C ASN A 497 -16.00 -28.94 46.69
N THR A 498 -15.19 -28.00 47.16
CA THR A 498 -14.83 -27.88 48.59
C THR A 498 -16.07 -27.52 49.42
N ILE A 499 -16.90 -26.58 48.95
CA ILE A 499 -18.17 -26.22 49.61
C ILE A 499 -19.10 -27.43 49.67
N ILE A 500 -19.26 -28.13 48.54
CA ILE A 500 -20.10 -29.33 48.48
C ILE A 500 -19.62 -30.40 49.47
N ALA A 501 -18.31 -30.67 49.54
CA ALA A 501 -17.74 -31.68 50.43
C ALA A 501 -17.96 -31.36 51.92
N LEU A 502 -17.99 -30.08 52.31
CA LEU A 502 -18.11 -29.66 53.70
C LEU A 502 -19.56 -29.50 54.18
N TYR A 503 -20.50 -29.18 53.28
CA TYR A 503 -21.85 -28.73 53.65
C TYR A 503 -23.00 -29.58 53.09
N TYR A 504 -22.70 -30.64 52.34
CA TYR A 504 -23.75 -31.53 51.83
C TYR A 504 -24.14 -32.60 52.87
N PRO A 505 -25.43 -32.92 53.07
CA PRO A 505 -26.62 -32.34 52.43
C PRO A 505 -27.01 -30.99 53.04
N PHE A 506 -27.45 -30.05 52.19
CA PHE A 506 -27.74 -28.67 52.56
C PHE A 506 -29.02 -28.47 53.41
N GLU A 507 -29.68 -29.55 53.83
CA GLU A 507 -31.04 -29.53 54.41
C GLU A 507 -31.09 -29.30 55.94
N THR A 508 -29.95 -29.17 56.62
CA THR A 508 -29.94 -28.86 58.07
C THR A 508 -28.80 -27.90 58.41
N ALA A 509 -28.98 -26.62 58.15
CA ALA A 509 -28.08 -25.59 58.66
C ALA A 509 -28.86 -24.61 59.53
N ASP A 510 -29.02 -24.98 60.81
CA ASP A 510 -29.25 -23.97 61.84
C ASP A 510 -28.18 -22.88 61.69
N THR A 511 -28.63 -21.64 61.71
CA THR A 511 -27.92 -20.39 61.42
C THR A 511 -26.69 -20.11 62.33
N GLY A 512 -26.32 -21.04 63.22
CA GLY A 512 -25.22 -20.91 64.18
C GLY A 512 -23.85 -21.44 63.72
N LEU A 513 -23.75 -22.22 62.64
CA LEU A 513 -22.45 -22.78 62.17
C LEU A 513 -21.74 -21.93 61.10
N TYR A 514 -22.39 -20.87 60.59
CA TYR A 514 -21.86 -20.04 59.52
C TYR A 514 -20.71 -19.12 59.95
N ALA A 515 -20.54 -18.86 61.26
CA ALA A 515 -19.55 -17.93 61.79
C ALA A 515 -18.35 -18.58 62.53
N SER A 516 -18.34 -19.90 62.76
CA SER A 516 -17.40 -20.54 63.71
C SER A 516 -16.34 -21.45 63.08
N ASN A 517 -16.35 -21.70 61.77
CA ASN A 517 -15.36 -22.55 61.11
C ASN A 517 -14.22 -21.73 60.46
N PRO A 518 -13.06 -21.55 61.15
CA PRO A 518 -11.94 -20.76 60.63
C PRO A 518 -11.37 -21.31 59.32
N PHE A 519 -11.52 -22.61 59.05
CA PHE A 519 -11.07 -23.24 57.80
C PHE A 519 -11.75 -22.67 56.53
N MET A 520 -12.96 -22.12 56.66
CA MET A 520 -13.68 -21.51 55.52
C MET A 520 -13.11 -20.17 55.10
N TYR A 521 -12.77 -19.33 56.06
CA TYR A 521 -12.05 -18.11 55.77
C TYR A 521 -10.68 -18.45 55.18
N THR A 522 -10.01 -19.52 55.65
CA THR A 522 -8.71 -19.90 55.07
C THR A 522 -8.79 -20.39 53.63
N SER A 523 -9.82 -21.15 53.21
CA SER A 523 -9.91 -21.63 51.83
C SER A 523 -10.26 -20.51 50.83
N VAL A 524 -11.13 -19.59 51.24
CA VAL A 524 -11.45 -18.38 50.47
C VAL A 524 -10.25 -17.42 50.44
N ILE A 525 -9.59 -17.20 51.57
CA ILE A 525 -8.39 -16.34 51.66
C ILE A 525 -7.23 -16.94 50.85
N VAL A 526 -7.00 -18.25 50.88
CA VAL A 526 -5.98 -18.92 50.05
C VAL A 526 -6.32 -18.81 48.57
N SER A 527 -7.60 -18.93 48.20
CA SER A 527 -8.07 -18.75 46.82
C SER A 527 -7.90 -17.31 46.35
N VAL A 528 -8.18 -16.31 47.21
CA VAL A 528 -8.00 -14.88 46.93
C VAL A 528 -6.52 -14.50 46.87
N ILE A 529 -5.67 -15.04 47.76
CA ILE A 529 -4.22 -14.86 47.73
C ILE A 529 -3.62 -15.49 46.46
N PHE A 530 -4.09 -16.67 46.06
CA PHE A 530 -3.69 -17.30 44.80
C PHE A 530 -4.13 -16.49 43.58
N LEU A 531 -5.34 -15.91 43.59
CA LEU A 531 -5.80 -14.98 42.55
C LEU A 531 -4.93 -13.73 42.48
N TYR A 532 -4.60 -13.16 43.63
CA TYR A 532 -3.75 -11.96 43.73
C TYR A 532 -2.32 -12.25 43.27
N SER A 533 -1.75 -13.40 43.63
CA SER A 533 -0.39 -13.78 43.24
C SER A 533 -0.26 -14.14 41.75
N GLN A 534 -1.37 -14.40 41.06
CA GLN A 534 -1.40 -14.75 39.63
C GLN A 534 -1.76 -13.54 38.74
N TRP A 535 -2.10 -12.39 39.33
CA TRP A 535 -2.45 -11.17 38.61
C TRP A 535 -1.18 -10.37 38.26
N ASP A 536 -0.44 -10.85 37.27
CA ASP A 536 0.88 -10.31 36.89
C ASP A 536 0.81 -9.09 35.93
N GLU A 537 -0.02 -8.09 36.23
CA GLU A 537 0.05 -6.79 35.52
C GLU A 537 -0.21 -5.58 36.45
N LYS A 538 0.66 -4.57 36.28
CA LYS A 538 0.78 -3.28 37.01
C LYS A 538 -0.44 -2.35 36.92
N TYR A 539 -1.61 -2.79 37.32
CA TYR A 539 -2.73 -1.90 37.63
C TYR A 539 -3.23 -2.19 39.04
N CYS A 540 -2.68 -1.47 40.01
CA CYS A 540 -3.33 -1.25 41.29
C CYS A 540 -4.68 -0.56 41.01
N VAL A 541 -5.77 -1.32 41.07
CA VAL A 541 -7.04 -0.73 41.48
C VAL A 541 -6.96 -0.63 43.01
N GLU A 542 -6.30 0.42 43.49
CA GLU A 542 -6.54 0.88 44.85
C GLU A 542 -8.02 1.30 44.94
N ASP A 543 -8.67 0.84 46.01
CA ASP A 543 -9.89 1.42 46.60
C ASP A 543 -11.31 1.03 46.16
N GLN A 544 -11.59 -0.13 45.53
CA GLN A 544 -13.00 -0.56 45.37
C GLN A 544 -13.37 -2.03 45.64
N PHE A 545 -12.55 -2.82 46.35
CA PHE A 545 -13.05 -4.08 46.92
C PHE A 545 -13.49 -3.86 48.37
N SER A 546 -14.68 -3.29 48.53
CA SER A 546 -15.48 -3.52 49.74
C SER A 546 -15.69 -5.03 49.89
N PRO A 547 -15.54 -5.63 51.09
CA PRO A 547 -15.87 -7.03 51.30
C PRO A 547 -17.38 -7.18 51.10
N ILE A 548 -17.79 -7.51 49.88
CA ILE A 548 -19.15 -7.91 49.56
C ILE A 548 -19.46 -9.04 50.53
N ALA A 549 -20.47 -8.83 51.37
CA ALA A 549 -20.91 -9.79 52.37
C ALA A 549 -21.24 -11.13 51.67
N LEU A 550 -20.29 -12.07 51.71
CA LEU A 550 -20.40 -13.45 51.25
C LEU A 550 -21.27 -14.22 52.26
N GLY A 551 -22.56 -13.90 52.27
CA GLY A 551 -23.56 -14.59 53.10
C GLY A 551 -24.13 -15.85 52.44
N ASP A 552 -24.16 -15.91 51.10
CA ASP A 552 -24.73 -17.02 50.34
C ASP A 552 -23.69 -17.70 49.44
N PHE A 553 -23.34 -18.95 49.77
CA PHE A 553 -22.45 -19.81 48.97
C PHE A 553 -22.98 -20.08 47.55
N SER A 554 -24.28 -19.83 47.31
CA SER A 554 -24.97 -19.94 46.02
C SER A 554 -24.34 -19.08 44.91
N TYR A 555 -23.71 -17.94 45.24
CA TYR A 555 -23.11 -17.06 44.23
C TYR A 555 -21.87 -17.68 43.55
N CYS A 556 -21.12 -18.55 44.23
CA CYS A 556 -19.94 -19.22 43.66
C CYS A 556 -20.31 -20.13 42.49
N PHE A 557 -21.47 -20.79 42.56
CA PHE A 557 -21.99 -21.63 41.48
C PHE A 557 -22.35 -20.78 40.24
N CYS A 558 -22.94 -19.60 40.46
CA CYS A 558 -23.26 -18.63 39.40
C CYS A 558 -21.99 -18.04 38.76
N PHE A 559 -20.98 -17.69 39.56
CA PHE A 559 -19.70 -17.19 39.05
C PHE A 559 -18.94 -18.23 38.21
N GLN A 560 -18.97 -19.51 38.61
CA GLN A 560 -18.41 -20.60 37.79
C GLN A 560 -19.09 -20.68 36.43
N LEU A 561 -20.43 -20.63 36.39
CA LEU A 561 -21.19 -20.67 35.14
C LEU A 561 -20.89 -19.46 34.25
N ALA A 562 -20.96 -18.25 34.81
CA ALA A 562 -20.68 -17.01 34.09
C ALA A 562 -19.25 -16.99 33.52
N ASN A 563 -18.24 -17.36 34.32
CA ASN A 563 -16.86 -17.47 33.88
C ASN A 563 -16.71 -18.48 32.73
N LYS A 564 -17.41 -19.62 32.78
CA LYS A 564 -17.36 -20.62 31.71
C LYS A 564 -18.00 -20.13 30.42
N VAL A 565 -19.09 -19.38 30.49
CA VAL A 565 -19.70 -18.73 29.31
C VAL A 565 -18.72 -17.74 28.68
N VAL A 566 -18.09 -16.89 29.49
CA VAL A 566 -17.06 -15.94 28.99
C VAL A 566 -15.88 -16.70 28.37
N HIS A 567 -15.39 -17.76 29.01
CA HIS A 567 -14.32 -18.60 28.47
C HIS A 567 -14.70 -19.24 27.13
N LEU A 568 -15.91 -19.80 27.01
CA LEU A 568 -16.39 -20.40 25.76
C LEU A 568 -16.48 -19.35 24.63
N VAL A 569 -17.03 -18.17 24.93
CA VAL A 569 -17.11 -17.06 23.97
C VAL A 569 -15.72 -16.58 23.58
N ALA A 570 -14.80 -16.46 24.53
CA ALA A 570 -13.41 -16.08 24.28
C ALA A 570 -12.69 -17.12 23.40
N TYR A 571 -12.84 -18.40 23.69
CA TYR A 571 -12.27 -19.50 22.90
C TYR A 571 -12.82 -19.51 21.47
N ALA A 572 -14.15 -19.48 21.30
CA ALA A 572 -14.79 -19.46 19.99
C ALA A 572 -14.41 -18.22 19.18
N SER A 573 -14.26 -17.09 19.87
CA SER A 573 -13.78 -15.83 19.31
C SER A 573 -12.28 -15.80 19.08
N ASN A 574 -11.47 -16.70 19.64
CA ASN A 574 -10.03 -16.78 19.38
C ASN A 574 -9.76 -17.62 18.12
N LYS A 575 -10.50 -18.72 17.92
CA LYS A 575 -10.40 -19.59 16.73
C LYS A 575 -11.15 -19.10 15.49
N GLY A 576 -11.85 -17.96 15.58
CA GLY A 576 -12.62 -17.40 14.47
C GLY A 576 -13.75 -18.28 13.98
N LEU A 577 -14.37 -19.06 14.88
CA LEU A 577 -15.39 -20.03 14.52
C LEU A 577 -16.63 -19.38 13.90
N LYS A 578 -16.92 -18.10 14.19
CA LYS A 578 -18.07 -17.37 13.64
C LYS A 578 -18.08 -17.28 12.11
N ASP A 579 -16.92 -17.23 11.47
CA ASP A 579 -16.81 -17.12 10.01
C ASP A 579 -16.70 -18.50 9.32
N LYS A 580 -16.58 -19.59 10.10
CA LYS A 580 -16.46 -20.97 9.60
C LYS A 580 -17.82 -21.66 9.49
N SER A 581 -17.93 -22.64 8.58
CA SER A 581 -19.15 -23.46 8.41
C SER A 581 -19.44 -24.33 9.64
N TRP A 582 -20.70 -24.73 9.82
CA TRP A 582 -21.11 -25.57 10.95
C TRP A 582 -20.38 -26.91 11.02
N ALA A 583 -20.08 -27.52 9.86
CA ALA A 583 -19.31 -28.75 9.80
C ALA A 583 -17.91 -28.60 10.42
N VAL A 584 -17.23 -27.47 10.16
CA VAL A 584 -15.90 -27.21 10.72
C VAL A 584 -15.96 -26.89 12.22
N ARG A 585 -17.02 -26.22 12.69
CA ARG A 585 -17.24 -25.98 14.12
C ARG A 585 -17.42 -27.29 14.90
N LEU A 586 -18.22 -28.20 14.33
CA LEU A 586 -18.51 -29.51 14.93
C LEU A 586 -17.37 -30.52 14.76
N SER A 587 -16.31 -30.18 14.04
CA SER A 587 -15.09 -31.00 13.98
C SER A 587 -14.09 -30.66 15.09
N ASP A 588 -14.26 -29.54 15.80
CA ASP A 588 -13.31 -29.09 16.82
C ASP A 588 -13.55 -29.80 18.16
N GLY A 589 -12.73 -30.78 18.49
CA GLY A 589 -12.85 -31.57 19.73
C GLY A 589 -12.78 -30.72 21.01
N GLU A 590 -11.96 -29.67 21.01
CA GLU A 590 -11.84 -28.74 22.14
C GLU A 590 -13.14 -27.94 22.36
N LEU A 591 -13.84 -27.56 21.28
CA LEU A 591 -15.15 -26.89 21.41
C LEU A 591 -16.18 -27.79 22.10
N HIS A 592 -16.21 -29.08 21.75
CA HIS A 592 -17.10 -30.05 22.40
C HIS A 592 -16.78 -30.20 23.88
N TYR A 593 -15.50 -30.20 24.25
CA TYR A 593 -15.08 -30.21 25.64
C TYR A 593 -15.59 -28.97 26.41
N HIS A 594 -15.45 -27.77 25.85
CA HIS A 594 -15.96 -26.56 26.50
C HIS A 594 -17.49 -26.56 26.62
N LEU A 595 -18.21 -27.08 25.62
CA LEU A 595 -19.67 -27.23 25.65
C LEU A 595 -20.13 -28.26 26.68
N ALA A 596 -19.51 -29.44 26.73
CA ALA A 596 -19.82 -30.48 27.71
C ALA A 596 -19.57 -29.98 29.14
N TYR A 597 -18.46 -29.28 29.37
CA TYR A 597 -18.17 -28.66 30.65
C TYR A 597 -19.26 -27.63 31.04
N LEU A 598 -19.72 -26.79 30.10
CA LEU A 598 -20.82 -25.85 30.35
C LEU A 598 -22.13 -26.58 30.71
N THR A 599 -22.44 -27.69 30.02
CA THR A 599 -23.60 -28.52 30.33
C THR A 599 -23.53 -29.08 31.75
N VAL A 600 -22.37 -29.55 32.20
CA VAL A 600 -22.19 -30.02 33.59
C VAL A 600 -22.40 -28.89 34.60
N CYS A 601 -21.91 -27.66 34.32
CA CYS A 601 -22.20 -26.50 35.18
C CYS A 601 -23.70 -26.21 35.27
N CYS A 602 -24.44 -26.27 34.15
CA CYS A 602 -25.90 -26.06 34.16
C CYS A 602 -26.65 -27.16 34.91
N LEU A 603 -26.30 -28.43 34.67
CA LEU A 603 -26.93 -29.58 35.34
C LEU A 603 -26.63 -29.58 36.84
N GLY A 604 -25.43 -29.17 37.25
CA GLY A 604 -25.07 -29.05 38.66
C GLY A 604 -25.92 -28.00 39.39
N LEU A 605 -26.33 -26.93 38.71
CA LEU A 605 -27.22 -25.90 39.26
C LEU A 605 -28.69 -26.32 39.31
N VAL A 606 -29.18 -26.97 38.25
CA VAL A 606 -30.63 -27.24 38.08
C VAL A 606 -31.03 -28.60 38.64
N VAL A 607 -30.19 -29.62 38.51
CA VAL A 607 -30.51 -31.01 38.86
C VAL A 607 -29.97 -31.35 40.24
N HIS A 608 -28.64 -31.31 40.41
CA HIS A 608 -28.01 -31.67 41.69
C HIS A 608 -26.55 -31.19 41.81
N PRO A 609 -26.15 -30.54 42.94
CA PRO A 609 -24.80 -30.00 43.13
C PRO A 609 -23.64 -31.02 43.00
N MET A 610 -23.86 -32.30 43.30
CA MET A 610 -22.79 -33.33 43.18
C MET A 610 -22.23 -33.51 41.78
N LEU A 611 -22.94 -33.07 40.73
CA LEU A 611 -22.43 -33.14 39.36
C LEU A 611 -21.18 -32.27 39.16
N TYR A 612 -20.94 -31.28 40.01
CA TYR A 612 -19.71 -30.46 39.99
C TYR A 612 -18.44 -31.28 40.27
N CYS A 613 -18.53 -32.47 40.87
CA CYS A 613 -17.37 -33.36 41.06
C CYS A 613 -16.74 -33.81 39.74
N LEU A 614 -17.54 -33.90 38.67
CA LEU A 614 -17.06 -34.21 37.32
C LEU A 614 -16.15 -33.10 36.75
N LEU A 615 -16.32 -31.86 37.21
CA LEU A 615 -15.50 -30.73 36.74
C LEU A 615 -14.06 -30.82 37.22
N VAL A 616 -13.81 -31.28 38.45
CA VAL A 616 -12.46 -31.40 39.02
C VAL A 616 -11.67 -32.50 38.31
N SER A 617 -12.31 -33.65 38.04
CA SER A 617 -11.70 -34.75 37.28
C SER A 617 -11.31 -34.34 35.86
N ASN A 618 -12.11 -33.51 35.20
CA ASN A 618 -11.83 -33.03 33.85
C ASN A 618 -10.81 -31.88 33.82
N SER A 619 -10.74 -31.08 34.87
CA SER A 619 -9.81 -29.95 34.93
C SER A 619 -8.34 -30.36 35.05
N GLY A 620 -8.06 -31.51 35.66
CA GLY A 620 -6.70 -32.08 35.70
C GLY A 620 -6.18 -32.52 34.33
N PHE A 621 -7.07 -32.89 33.40
CA PHE A 621 -6.70 -33.31 32.05
C PHE A 621 -6.37 -32.12 31.13
N SER A 622 -7.01 -30.97 31.33
CA SER A 622 -6.82 -29.75 30.52
C SER A 622 -5.61 -28.90 30.94
N MET A 623 -4.91 -29.24 32.03
CA MET A 623 -3.70 -28.54 32.47
C MET A 623 -2.41 -29.27 32.05
N ILE A 624 -2.55 -30.48 31.49
CA ILE A 624 -1.45 -31.34 31.00
C ILE A 624 -1.35 -31.29 29.46
N LEU A 625 -2.38 -30.79 28.77
CA LEU A 625 -2.38 -30.34 27.38
C LEU A 625 -2.32 -28.82 27.34
#